data_AF-A0A8H4NZK6-F1
#
_entry.id   AF-A0A8H4NZK6-F1
#
_cell.length_a   1.000
_cell.length_b   1.000
_cell.length_c   1.000
_cell.angle_alpha   90.00
_cell.angle_beta   90.00
_cell.angle_gamma   90.00
#
_symmetry.space_group_name_H-M   'P 1'
#
loop_
_entity.id
_entity.type
_entity.pdbx_description
1 polymer ?
#
loop_
_entity_poly.entity_id
_entity_poly.type
_entity_poly.pdbx_seq_one_letter_code
_entity_poly.pdbx_strand_id
1 'polypeptide(L)'
;MFELPSPYPLNNLTDQDLQDLVGVLWNWNLCESCKIEPGKQPCASQPCPGARWTKLRLFFEYYKKTTADYVPDIVAGAPPALQSHKELIAIIRLLKENPDKKRSELTTICFSNRSIDQMPVPADQNRALDLALRVMTMITCSLEAKSVDTLEAGLQPVTWAHDMTWPEFVSSVYPTTAYTGLDEGAATFRRINERVTARRLLKVARLRFVPTNELSNHLKLNQKEGTVELFHHTSFLKETLIASQEDAK
;
A
#
# COMPACT_ATOMS: atom_id res chain seq x y z
N MET A 1 -8.25 -22.13 32.19
CA MET A 1 -7.79 -22.32 30.81
C MET A 1 -7.26 -20.97 30.36
N PHE A 2 -5.95 -20.79 30.32
CA PHE A 2 -5.35 -19.52 29.91
C PHE A 2 -5.46 -19.46 28.38
N GLU A 3 -6.26 -18.55 27.84
CA GLU A 3 -6.25 -18.24 26.41
C GLU A 3 -4.86 -17.72 26.07
N LEU A 4 -4.12 -18.49 25.27
CA LEU A 4 -2.87 -18.01 24.70
C LEU A 4 -3.22 -16.85 23.76
N PRO A 5 -2.58 -15.68 23.88
CA PRO A 5 -2.81 -14.58 22.96
C PRO A 5 -2.57 -15.05 21.54
N SER A 6 -3.48 -14.72 20.61
CA SER A 6 -3.32 -15.01 19.19
C SER A 6 -1.96 -14.47 18.71
N PRO A 7 -1.15 -15.25 17.97
CA PRO A 7 0.12 -14.77 17.43
C PRO A 7 -0.06 -13.74 16.29
N TYR A 8 -1.32 -13.50 15.88
CA TYR A 8 -1.70 -12.55 14.83
C TYR A 8 -2.41 -11.33 15.45
N PRO A 9 -1.69 -10.31 15.91
CA PRO A 9 -2.27 -9.17 16.62
C PRO A 9 -3.17 -8.30 15.73
N LEU A 10 -3.03 -8.40 14.40
CA LEU A 10 -3.76 -7.59 13.42
C LEU A 10 -4.81 -8.39 12.64
N ASN A 11 -5.21 -9.56 13.14
CA ASN A 11 -6.24 -10.39 12.49
C ASN A 11 -7.66 -9.86 12.72
N ASN A 12 -7.88 -9.17 13.84
CA ASN A 12 -9.19 -8.63 14.22
C ASN A 12 -9.30 -7.17 13.78
N LEU A 13 -10.05 -6.94 12.70
CA LEU A 13 -10.29 -5.63 12.12
C LEU A 13 -11.70 -5.15 12.44
N THR A 14 -11.83 -3.93 12.99
CA THR A 14 -13.12 -3.29 13.27
C THR A 14 -13.47 -2.20 12.23
N ASP A 15 -14.74 -1.80 12.18
CA ASP A 15 -15.17 -0.66 11.36
C ASP A 15 -14.52 0.65 11.83
N GLN A 16 -14.24 0.80 13.12
CA GLN A 16 -13.54 1.98 13.65
C GLN A 16 -12.10 2.05 13.12
N ASP A 17 -11.39 0.91 13.07
CA ASP A 17 -10.04 0.86 12.51
C ASP A 17 -10.03 1.27 11.03
N LEU A 18 -11.05 0.86 10.26
CA LEU A 18 -11.20 1.26 8.86
C LEU A 18 -11.50 2.77 8.72
N GLN A 19 -12.32 3.34 9.61
CA GLN A 19 -12.58 4.78 9.65
C GLN A 19 -11.32 5.58 9.97
N ASP A 20 -10.56 5.14 10.97
CA ASP A 20 -9.29 5.77 11.36
C ASP A 20 -8.26 5.66 10.24
N LEU A 21 -8.21 4.52 9.55
CA LEU A 21 -7.33 4.28 8.41
C LEU A 21 -7.62 5.27 7.26
N VAL A 22 -8.87 5.39 6.81
CA VAL A 22 -9.21 6.33 5.73
C VAL A 22 -9.05 7.78 6.16
N GLY A 23 -9.27 8.08 7.45
CA GLY A 23 -8.99 9.37 8.04
C GLY A 23 -7.50 9.74 7.93
N VAL A 24 -6.59 8.80 8.20
CA VAL A 24 -5.14 9.05 8.07
C VAL A 24 -4.68 9.03 6.61
N LEU A 25 -5.15 8.09 5.79
CA LEU A 25 -4.69 7.97 4.40
C LEU A 25 -5.13 9.14 3.53
N TRP A 26 -6.39 9.58 3.67
CA TRP A 26 -7.01 10.53 2.73
C TRP A 26 -7.71 11.70 3.42
N ASN A 27 -7.43 11.95 4.70
CA ASN A 27 -8.02 13.06 5.46
C ASN A 27 -9.57 13.00 5.50
N TRP A 28 -10.15 11.79 5.40
CA TRP A 28 -11.60 11.63 5.38
C TRP A 28 -12.22 12.09 6.71
N ASN A 29 -13.14 13.05 6.63
CA ASN A 29 -13.98 13.47 7.74
C ASN A 29 -15.42 13.01 7.49
N LEU A 30 -15.80 11.88 8.11
CA LEU A 30 -17.14 11.31 7.98
C LEU A 30 -18.15 12.08 8.84
N CYS A 31 -19.36 12.32 8.32
CA CYS A 31 -20.46 12.80 9.15
C CYS A 31 -20.92 11.70 10.13
N GLU A 32 -21.60 12.09 11.21
CA GLU A 32 -22.02 11.17 12.28
C GLU A 32 -22.79 9.95 11.75
N SER A 33 -23.70 10.14 10.79
CA SER A 33 -24.43 9.02 10.18
C SER A 33 -23.51 8.03 9.47
N CYS A 34 -22.47 8.53 8.79
CA CYS A 34 -21.50 7.68 8.09
C CYS A 34 -20.46 7.04 9.03
N LYS A 35 -20.29 7.55 10.26
CA LYS A 35 -19.47 6.90 11.29
C LYS A 35 -20.17 5.70 11.93
N ILE A 36 -21.49 5.81 12.15
CA ILE A 36 -22.28 4.74 12.78
C ILE A 36 -22.46 3.57 11.81
N GLU A 37 -22.84 3.84 10.56
CA GLU A 37 -23.06 2.81 9.54
C GLU A 37 -22.40 3.17 8.20
N PRO A 38 -21.06 3.01 8.09
CA PRO A 38 -20.35 3.31 6.86
C PRO A 38 -20.92 2.52 5.66
N GLY A 39 -21.31 3.23 4.60
CA GLY A 39 -21.75 2.64 3.34
C GLY A 39 -23.18 2.08 3.28
N LYS A 40 -24.01 2.21 4.32
CA LYS A 40 -25.40 1.69 4.32
C LYS A 40 -26.47 2.64 3.77
N GLN A 41 -26.22 3.95 3.72
CA GLN A 41 -27.19 4.96 3.26
C GLN A 41 -26.56 5.94 2.28
N PRO A 42 -27.32 6.51 1.32
CA PRO A 42 -26.83 7.65 0.55
C PRO A 42 -26.54 8.80 1.51
N CYS A 43 -25.27 9.18 1.61
CA CYS A 43 -24.88 10.30 2.45
C CYS A 43 -25.42 11.61 1.84
N ALA A 44 -26.38 12.24 2.53
CA ALA A 44 -26.94 13.53 2.13
C ALA A 44 -26.05 14.73 2.51
N SER A 45 -25.07 14.51 3.39
CA SER A 45 -24.17 15.56 3.87
C SER A 45 -23.05 15.77 2.85
N GLN A 46 -23.04 16.89 2.14
CA GLN A 46 -21.88 17.33 1.36
C GLN A 46 -20.99 18.19 2.26
N PRO A 47 -19.64 18.06 2.24
CA PRO A 47 -18.81 17.24 1.34
C PRO A 47 -18.38 15.87 1.93
N CYS A 48 -19.25 15.14 2.64
CA CYS A 48 -18.84 13.89 3.30
C CYS A 48 -18.38 12.81 2.29
N PRO A 49 -17.20 12.18 2.50
CA PRO A 49 -16.71 11.15 1.60
C PRO A 49 -17.42 9.80 1.77
N GLY A 50 -18.31 9.65 2.75
CA GLY A 50 -19.00 8.40 3.08
C GLY A 50 -19.77 7.77 1.90
N ALA A 51 -20.22 8.56 0.92
CA ALA A 51 -20.83 8.05 -0.32
C ALA A 51 -19.86 7.18 -1.17
N ARG A 52 -18.54 7.30 -0.96
CA ARG A 52 -17.50 6.54 -1.66
C ARG A 52 -17.03 5.30 -0.88
N TRP A 53 -17.50 5.09 0.36
CA TRP A 53 -17.11 3.97 1.22
C TRP A 53 -17.24 2.61 0.53
N THR A 54 -18.40 2.34 -0.08
CA THR A 54 -18.67 1.06 -0.76
C THR A 54 -17.75 0.81 -1.95
N LYS A 55 -17.21 1.87 -2.57
CA LYS A 55 -16.25 1.76 -3.68
C LYS A 55 -14.86 1.31 -3.18
N LEU A 56 -14.57 1.43 -1.89
CA LEU A 56 -13.30 1.03 -1.27
C LEU A 56 -13.30 -0.43 -0.77
N ARG A 57 -14.39 -1.19 -0.96
CA ARG A 57 -14.48 -2.58 -0.48
C ARG A 57 -13.25 -3.43 -0.83
N LEU A 58 -12.77 -3.34 -2.07
CA LEU A 58 -11.59 -4.11 -2.51
C LEU A 58 -10.31 -3.72 -1.75
N PHE A 59 -10.15 -2.42 -1.45
CA PHE A 59 -9.04 -1.94 -0.65
C PHE A 59 -9.14 -2.42 0.81
N PHE A 60 -10.34 -2.42 1.41
CA PHE A 60 -10.52 -2.93 2.77
C PHE A 60 -10.24 -4.44 2.87
N GLU A 61 -10.64 -5.23 1.88
CA GLU A 61 -10.27 -6.65 1.81
C GLU A 61 -8.75 -6.84 1.65
N TYR A 62 -8.11 -6.00 0.81
CA TYR A 62 -6.66 -5.99 0.68
C TYR A 62 -5.97 -5.67 2.01
N TYR A 63 -6.41 -4.61 2.70
CA TYR A 63 -5.87 -4.21 4.00
C TYR A 63 -6.01 -5.35 5.01
N LYS A 64 -7.23 -5.87 5.19
CA LYS A 64 -7.52 -6.98 6.10
C LYS A 64 -6.60 -8.18 5.85
N LYS A 65 -6.46 -8.60 4.59
CA LYS A 65 -5.59 -9.72 4.23
C LYS A 65 -4.12 -9.42 4.54
N THR A 66 -3.65 -8.25 4.11
CA THR A 66 -2.24 -7.86 4.26
C THR A 66 -1.82 -7.73 5.72
N THR A 67 -2.73 -7.26 6.59
CA THR A 67 -2.44 -7.14 8.03
C THR A 67 -2.64 -8.45 8.78
N ALA A 68 -3.58 -9.30 8.38
CA ALA A 68 -3.80 -10.59 9.05
C ALA A 68 -2.58 -11.52 8.96
N ASP A 69 -1.78 -11.38 7.89
CA ASP A 69 -0.55 -12.15 7.68
C ASP A 69 0.65 -11.63 8.52
N TYR A 70 0.49 -10.54 9.28
CA TYR A 70 1.55 -10.01 10.14
C TYR A 70 1.79 -10.93 11.35
N VAL A 71 2.99 -11.50 11.40
CA VAL A 71 3.49 -12.32 12.50
C VAL A 71 4.69 -11.60 13.13
N PRO A 72 4.60 -11.19 14.40
CA PRO A 72 5.75 -10.62 15.10
C PRO A 72 6.90 -11.63 15.22
N ASP A 73 8.12 -11.13 15.26
CA ASP A 73 9.28 -11.96 15.58
C ASP A 73 9.41 -12.01 17.10
N ILE A 74 8.81 -13.06 17.68
CA ILE A 74 8.71 -13.25 19.12
C ILE A 74 10.00 -13.90 19.60
N VAL A 75 10.97 -13.06 19.97
CA VAL A 75 12.14 -13.46 20.75
C VAL A 75 11.80 -13.34 22.24
N ALA A 76 12.21 -14.33 23.04
CA ALA A 76 11.89 -14.37 24.47
C ALA A 76 12.23 -13.04 25.18
N GLY A 77 11.21 -12.36 25.70
CA GLY A 77 11.34 -11.10 26.42
C GLY A 77 11.13 -9.82 25.59
N ALA A 78 11.08 -9.88 24.25
CA ALA A 78 10.81 -8.71 23.42
C ALA A 78 9.32 -8.66 23.02
N PRO A 79 8.62 -7.53 23.20
CA PRO A 79 7.24 -7.39 22.75
C PRO A 79 7.17 -7.20 21.23
N PRO A 80 6.02 -7.47 20.60
CA PRO A 80 5.82 -7.21 19.18
C PRO A 80 5.87 -5.71 18.84
N ALA A 81 6.31 -5.41 17.61
CA ALA A 81 6.33 -4.05 17.09
C ALA A 81 4.91 -3.49 16.92
N LEU A 82 3.98 -4.32 16.44
CA LEU A 82 2.56 -3.99 16.32
C LEU A 82 1.69 -4.93 17.16
N GLN A 83 0.85 -4.35 18.00
CA GLN A 83 -0.14 -5.02 18.85
C GLN A 83 -1.58 -4.75 18.38
N SER A 84 -1.79 -3.72 17.56
CA SER A 84 -3.12 -3.33 17.09
C SER A 84 -3.07 -2.53 15.78
N HIS A 85 -4.21 -2.45 15.09
CA HIS A 85 -4.37 -1.57 13.92
C HIS A 85 -4.14 -0.10 14.27
N LYS A 86 -4.47 0.34 15.48
CA LYS A 86 -4.20 1.70 15.97
C LYS A 86 -2.71 2.04 15.92
N GLU A 87 -1.83 1.11 16.30
CA GLU A 87 -0.39 1.33 16.22
C GLU A 87 0.08 1.40 14.76
N LEU A 88 -0.41 0.50 13.89
CA LEU A 88 -0.09 0.54 12.46
C LEU A 88 -0.51 1.89 11.83
N ILE A 89 -1.72 2.36 12.14
CA ILE A 89 -2.25 3.64 11.66
C ILE A 89 -1.45 4.81 12.22
N ALA A 90 -0.94 4.73 13.46
CA ALA A 90 -0.04 5.73 14.00
C ALA A 90 1.30 5.79 13.25
N ILE A 91 1.85 4.64 12.83
CA ILE A 91 3.03 4.62 11.95
C ILE A 91 2.72 5.26 10.61
N ILE A 92 1.60 4.91 9.98
CA ILE A 92 1.18 5.52 8.69
C ILE A 92 1.09 7.05 8.82
N ARG A 93 0.50 7.54 9.92
CA ARG A 93 0.44 8.99 10.21
C ARG A 93 1.83 9.59 10.34
N LEU A 94 2.73 8.95 11.10
CA LEU A 94 4.11 9.39 11.27
C LEU A 94 4.84 9.52 9.93
N LEU A 95 4.68 8.54 9.03
CA LEU A 95 5.25 8.58 7.68
C LEU A 95 4.74 9.78 6.89
N LYS A 96 3.42 10.04 6.92
CA LYS A 96 2.81 11.17 6.21
C LYS A 96 3.25 12.53 6.75
N GLU A 97 3.40 12.66 8.06
CA GLU A 97 3.77 13.92 8.72
C GLU A 97 5.27 14.24 8.61
N ASN A 98 6.11 13.26 8.25
CA ASN A 98 7.57 13.40 8.21
C ASN A 98 8.15 12.84 6.88
N PRO A 99 7.72 13.35 5.71
CA PRO A 99 8.14 12.81 4.41
C PRO A 99 9.62 13.05 4.09
N ASP A 100 10.25 14.03 4.74
CA ASP A 100 11.66 14.40 4.62
C ASP A 100 12.60 13.52 5.45
N LYS A 101 12.07 12.72 6.37
CA LYS A 101 12.88 11.87 7.26
C LYS A 101 13.22 10.54 6.64
N LYS A 102 14.44 10.09 6.88
CA LYS A 102 14.92 8.78 6.44
C LYS A 102 14.26 7.68 7.25
N ARG A 103 14.20 6.48 6.67
CA ARG A 103 13.67 5.28 7.34
C ARG A 103 14.27 5.09 8.73
N SER A 104 15.59 5.18 8.89
CA SER A 104 16.26 5.00 10.19
C SER A 104 15.80 6.00 11.25
N GLU A 105 15.54 7.24 10.85
CA GLU A 105 15.04 8.30 11.73
C GLU A 105 13.58 8.03 12.11
N LEU A 106 12.75 7.63 11.16
CA LEU A 106 11.36 7.25 11.38
C LEU A 106 11.25 6.03 12.31
N THR A 107 12.10 5.02 12.14
CA THR A 107 12.18 3.87 13.05
C THR A 107 12.50 4.35 14.47
N THR A 108 13.49 5.23 14.62
CA THR A 108 13.87 5.76 15.93
C THR A 108 12.71 6.53 16.57
N ILE A 109 12.02 7.39 15.83
CA ILE A 109 10.87 8.16 16.34
C ILE A 109 9.71 7.24 16.72
N CYS A 110 9.42 6.23 15.89
CA CYS A 110 8.32 5.29 16.12
C CYS A 110 8.46 4.53 17.45
N PHE A 111 9.70 4.18 17.82
CA PHE A 111 9.97 3.33 18.97
C PHE A 111 10.67 4.06 20.14
N SER A 112 10.91 5.37 20.04
CA SER A 112 11.66 6.15 21.06
C SER A 112 11.02 6.16 22.45
N ASN A 113 9.69 6.03 22.52
CA ASN A 113 8.96 6.07 23.79
C ASN A 113 8.89 4.72 24.50
N ARG A 114 9.47 3.66 23.91
CA ARG A 114 9.52 2.33 24.54
C ARG A 114 10.77 2.22 25.41
N SER A 115 10.61 1.65 26.61
CA SER A 115 11.76 1.29 27.43
C SER A 115 12.59 0.21 26.74
N ILE A 116 13.85 0.03 27.17
CA ILE A 116 14.76 -0.99 26.63
C ILE A 116 14.10 -2.38 26.69
N ASP A 117 13.44 -2.71 27.81
CA ASP A 117 12.73 -3.99 28.00
C ASP A 117 11.45 -4.13 27.16
N GLN A 118 10.98 -3.03 26.55
CA GLN A 118 9.80 -3.00 25.68
C GLN A 118 10.15 -2.79 24.22
N MET A 119 11.44 -2.82 23.87
CA MET A 119 11.89 -2.59 22.52
C MET A 119 11.67 -3.85 21.67
N PRO A 120 10.88 -3.78 20.57
CA PRO A 120 10.78 -4.88 19.63
C PRO A 120 12.14 -5.15 18.99
N VAL A 121 12.35 -6.38 18.53
CA VAL A 121 13.57 -6.71 17.78
C VAL A 121 13.65 -5.88 16.48
N PRO A 122 14.85 -5.46 16.03
CA PRO A 122 14.99 -4.58 14.86
C PRO A 122 14.34 -5.11 13.57
N ALA A 123 14.31 -6.44 13.39
CA ALA A 123 13.62 -7.06 12.25
C ALA A 123 12.10 -6.78 12.27
N ASP A 124 11.48 -6.85 13.45
CA ASP A 124 10.05 -6.60 13.61
C ASP A 124 9.69 -5.12 13.48
N GLN A 125 10.57 -4.23 13.96
CA GLN A 125 10.45 -2.79 13.72
C GLN A 125 10.44 -2.49 12.21
N ASN A 126 11.36 -3.10 11.46
CA ASN A 126 11.43 -2.94 10.01
C ASN A 126 10.17 -3.47 9.31
N ARG A 127 9.68 -4.66 9.68
CA ARG A 127 8.43 -5.20 9.12
C ARG A 127 7.22 -4.32 9.43
N ALA A 128 7.15 -3.71 10.60
CA ALA A 128 6.09 -2.77 10.95
C ALA A 128 6.09 -1.53 10.03
N LEU A 129 7.28 -0.95 9.75
CA LEU A 129 7.42 0.16 8.81
C LEU A 129 7.10 -0.26 7.37
N ASP A 130 7.54 -1.46 6.95
CA ASP A 130 7.25 -1.98 5.61
C ASP A 130 5.74 -2.19 5.41
N LEU A 131 5.07 -2.75 6.42
CA LEU A 131 3.63 -2.94 6.41
C LEU A 131 2.90 -1.60 6.33
N ALA A 132 3.31 -0.60 7.11
CA ALA A 132 2.74 0.75 7.06
C ALA A 132 2.89 1.37 5.67
N LEU A 133 4.10 1.35 5.09
CA LEU A 133 4.35 1.89 3.76
C LEU A 133 3.57 1.13 2.68
N ARG A 134 3.48 -0.20 2.79
CA ARG A 134 2.72 -1.05 1.87
C ARG A 134 1.22 -0.78 1.92
N VAL A 135 0.66 -0.51 3.11
CA VAL A 135 -0.75 -0.10 3.23
C VAL A 135 -0.95 1.30 2.63
N MET A 136 -0.01 2.21 2.87
CA MET A 136 -0.07 3.58 2.37
C MET A 136 0.06 3.70 0.85
N THR A 137 0.80 2.79 0.20
CA THR A 137 1.16 2.92 -1.22
C THR A 137 0.69 1.77 -2.10
N MET A 138 0.30 0.64 -1.51
CA MET A 138 0.09 -0.64 -2.21
C MET A 138 1.32 -1.12 -3.01
N ILE A 139 2.51 -0.75 -2.50
CA ILE A 139 3.81 -1.17 -3.04
C ILE A 139 4.51 -2.06 -2.01
N THR A 140 5.03 -3.19 -2.48
CA THR A 140 5.87 -4.09 -1.70
C THR A 140 7.28 -3.51 -1.60
N CYS A 141 7.76 -3.32 -0.37
CA CYS A 141 9.06 -2.71 -0.07
C CYS A 141 10.00 -3.60 0.75
N SER A 142 9.65 -4.88 0.93
CA SER A 142 10.40 -5.86 1.74
C SER A 142 10.98 -7.01 0.92
N LEU A 143 12.10 -7.57 1.40
CA LEU A 143 12.78 -8.73 0.81
C LEU A 143 12.02 -10.05 1.02
N GLU A 144 11.05 -10.11 1.94
CA GLU A 144 10.30 -11.32 2.29
C GLU A 144 9.19 -11.64 1.27
N ALA A 145 8.76 -10.67 0.47
CA ALA A 145 7.70 -10.84 -0.52
C ALA A 145 8.16 -11.57 -1.81
N LYS A 146 9.14 -12.46 -1.69
CA LYS A 146 9.62 -13.32 -2.79
C LYS A 146 8.50 -14.26 -3.21
N SER A 147 7.81 -13.97 -4.31
CA SER A 147 7.26 -15.05 -5.11
C SER A 147 8.39 -15.70 -5.90
N VAL A 148 8.34 -17.03 -6.06
CA VAL A 148 9.28 -17.81 -6.88
C VAL A 148 9.41 -17.21 -8.29
N ASP A 149 8.30 -16.69 -8.82
CA ASP A 149 8.24 -16.04 -10.14
C ASP A 149 9.07 -14.75 -10.23
N THR A 150 9.28 -14.03 -9.12
CA THR A 150 10.04 -12.76 -9.11
C THR A 150 11.54 -13.00 -9.25
N LEU A 151 12.04 -14.10 -8.67
CA LEU A 151 13.43 -14.54 -8.79
C LEU A 151 13.73 -15.09 -10.20
N GLU A 152 12.80 -15.86 -10.79
CA GLU A 152 12.94 -16.38 -12.15
C GLU A 152 12.98 -15.27 -13.22
N ALA A 153 12.36 -14.11 -12.95
CA ALA A 153 12.36 -12.97 -13.85
C ALA A 153 13.60 -12.05 -13.72
N GLY A 154 14.52 -12.32 -12.77
CA GLY A 154 15.71 -11.49 -12.55
C GLY A 154 15.44 -10.09 -12.00
N LEU A 155 14.21 -9.81 -11.54
CA LEU A 155 13.81 -8.51 -11.01
C LEU A 155 14.00 -8.53 -9.49
N GLN A 156 15.03 -7.83 -9.00
CA GLN A 156 15.22 -7.65 -7.56
C GLN A 156 14.09 -6.76 -7.01
N PRO A 157 13.38 -7.16 -5.94
CA PRO A 157 12.40 -6.30 -5.31
C PRO A 157 13.08 -5.02 -4.80
N VAL A 158 12.46 -3.87 -5.07
CA VAL A 158 12.96 -2.59 -4.60
C VAL A 158 12.76 -2.53 -3.09
N THR A 159 13.84 -2.38 -2.34
CA THR A 159 13.81 -2.32 -0.88
C THR A 159 13.82 -0.86 -0.42
N TRP A 160 12.99 -0.50 0.55
CA TRP A 160 13.07 0.82 1.17
C TRP A 160 14.27 0.88 2.12
N ALA A 161 15.38 1.45 1.64
CA ALA A 161 16.65 1.47 2.35
C ALA A 161 16.62 2.36 3.61
N HIS A 162 17.54 2.09 4.55
CA HIS A 162 17.61 2.80 5.84
C HIS A 162 17.85 4.30 5.70
N ASP A 163 18.64 4.70 4.72
CA ASP A 163 19.07 6.07 4.46
C ASP A 163 18.18 6.81 3.45
N MET A 164 17.07 6.19 3.04
CA MET A 164 16.15 6.68 2.03
C MET A 164 14.84 7.17 2.69
N THR A 165 14.29 8.28 2.21
CA THR A 165 12.95 8.74 2.58
C THR A 165 11.87 7.91 1.86
N TRP A 166 10.65 7.85 2.38
CA TRP A 166 9.59 7.10 1.68
C TRP A 166 9.22 7.72 0.31
N PRO A 167 9.23 9.06 0.11
CA PRO A 167 8.95 9.63 -1.21
C PRO A 167 10.04 9.25 -2.23
N GLU A 168 11.32 9.30 -1.84
CA GLU A 168 12.42 8.85 -2.70
C GLU A 168 12.26 7.38 -3.10
N PHE A 169 11.86 6.51 -2.17
CA PHE A 169 11.56 5.12 -2.47
C PHE A 169 10.45 5.00 -3.52
N VAL A 170 9.32 5.69 -3.34
CA VAL A 170 8.21 5.65 -4.30
C VAL A 170 8.65 6.18 -5.68
N SER A 171 9.43 7.26 -5.72
CA SER A 171 10.00 7.80 -6.96
C SER A 171 10.98 6.84 -7.64
N SER A 172 11.70 6.02 -6.87
CA SER A 172 12.58 4.98 -7.44
C SER A 172 11.80 3.84 -8.10
N VAL A 173 10.60 3.54 -7.59
CA VAL A 173 9.69 2.53 -8.15
C VAL A 173 8.96 3.06 -9.39
N TYR A 174 8.59 4.34 -9.40
CA TYR A 174 7.98 5.03 -10.54
C TYR A 174 8.88 6.15 -11.06
N PRO A 175 9.93 5.82 -11.84
CA PRO A 175 10.80 6.83 -12.38
C PRO A 175 10.00 7.83 -13.21
N THR A 176 9.98 9.08 -12.75
CA THR A 176 9.25 10.20 -13.37
C THR A 176 9.96 10.74 -14.61
N THR A 177 11.11 10.15 -14.99
CA THR A 177 11.81 10.46 -16.23
C THR A 177 10.85 10.27 -17.39
N ALA A 178 10.40 11.39 -17.95
CA ALA A 178 9.75 11.40 -19.25
C ALA A 178 10.65 10.59 -20.19
N TYR A 179 10.09 9.56 -20.82
CA TYR A 179 10.80 8.77 -21.80
C TYR A 179 11.41 9.69 -22.85
N THR A 180 12.73 9.89 -22.81
CA THR A 180 13.48 10.82 -23.68
C THR A 180 13.67 10.28 -25.10
N GLY A 181 13.15 9.09 -25.43
CA GLY A 181 13.20 8.50 -26.77
C GLY A 181 12.26 9.15 -27.79
N LEU A 182 11.86 10.41 -27.59
CA LEU A 182 10.86 11.11 -28.38
C LEU A 182 11.37 11.77 -29.68
N ASP A 183 12.68 11.84 -29.94
CA ASP A 183 13.13 12.51 -31.19
C ASP A 183 13.05 11.62 -32.44
N GLU A 184 13.22 10.30 -32.34
CA GLU A 184 13.02 9.37 -33.47
C GLU A 184 11.89 8.35 -33.25
N GLY A 185 11.50 8.10 -31.99
CA GLY A 185 10.50 7.08 -31.62
C GLY A 185 9.06 7.59 -31.53
N ALA A 186 8.82 8.90 -31.44
CA ALA A 186 7.49 9.46 -31.14
C ALA A 186 6.42 9.09 -32.16
N ALA A 187 6.75 9.14 -33.47
CA ALA A 187 5.82 8.78 -34.53
C ALA A 187 5.49 7.27 -34.53
N THR A 188 6.48 6.43 -34.22
CA THR A 188 6.34 4.97 -34.12
C THR A 188 5.56 4.58 -32.87
N PHE A 189 5.84 5.21 -31.74
CA PHE A 189 5.15 5.00 -30.47
C PHE A 189 3.68 5.44 -30.55
N ARG A 190 3.39 6.58 -31.18
CA ARG A 190 2.02 7.06 -31.42
C ARG A 190 1.22 6.10 -32.31
N ARG A 191 1.85 5.55 -33.37
CA ARG A 191 1.25 4.54 -34.26
C ARG A 191 1.03 3.18 -33.58
N ILE A 192 1.92 2.78 -32.67
CA ILE A 192 1.74 1.57 -31.85
C ILE A 192 0.53 1.76 -30.92
N ASN A 193 0.43 2.93 -30.28
CA ASN A 193 -0.60 3.19 -29.28
C ASN A 193 -2.04 3.13 -29.85
N GLU A 194 -2.27 3.63 -31.07
CA GLU A 194 -3.58 3.54 -31.73
C GLU A 194 -4.00 2.10 -32.10
N ARG A 195 -3.01 1.22 -32.29
CA ARG A 195 -3.25 -0.18 -32.68
C ARG A 195 -3.25 -1.14 -31.49
N VAL A 196 -2.66 -0.78 -30.37
CA VAL A 196 -2.58 -1.59 -29.16
C VAL A 196 -3.78 -1.28 -28.26
N THR A 197 -4.92 -1.89 -28.59
CA THR A 197 -6.10 -1.86 -27.71
C THR A 197 -6.13 -3.11 -26.84
N ALA A 198 -6.74 -3.02 -25.66
CA ALA A 198 -6.96 -4.18 -24.78
C ALA A 198 -7.62 -5.36 -25.53
N ARG A 199 -8.56 -5.05 -26.43
CA ARG A 199 -9.23 -6.05 -27.29
C ARG A 199 -8.26 -6.74 -28.25
N ARG A 200 -7.29 -6.03 -28.81
CA ARG A 200 -6.26 -6.61 -29.70
C ARG A 200 -5.20 -7.37 -28.92
N LEU A 201 -4.80 -6.90 -27.74
CA LEU A 201 -3.93 -7.67 -26.86
C LEU A 201 -4.56 -9.02 -26.52
N LEU A 202 -5.86 -9.04 -26.19
CA LEU A 202 -6.58 -10.27 -25.90
C LEU A 202 -6.78 -11.18 -27.14
N LYS A 203 -7.25 -10.61 -28.26
CA LYS A 203 -7.69 -11.41 -29.42
C LYS A 203 -6.59 -11.72 -30.43
N VAL A 204 -5.63 -10.82 -30.61
CA VAL A 204 -4.56 -10.94 -31.62
C VAL A 204 -3.28 -11.44 -30.97
N ALA A 205 -2.82 -10.77 -29.92
CA ALA A 205 -1.60 -11.16 -29.19
C ALA A 205 -1.82 -12.32 -28.21
N ARG A 206 -3.09 -12.77 -28.04
CA ARG A 206 -3.49 -13.87 -27.14
C ARG A 206 -3.03 -13.67 -25.69
N LEU A 207 -2.90 -12.41 -25.27
CA LEU A 207 -2.56 -12.08 -23.89
C LEU A 207 -3.78 -12.23 -22.97
N ARG A 208 -3.55 -12.60 -21.72
CA ARG A 208 -4.56 -12.63 -20.66
C ARG A 208 -4.32 -11.50 -19.68
N PHE A 209 -5.39 -10.87 -19.19
CA PHE A 209 -5.29 -9.90 -18.11
C PHE A 209 -5.53 -10.59 -16.77
N VAL A 210 -4.62 -10.39 -15.82
CA VAL A 210 -4.72 -10.94 -14.47
C VAL A 210 -4.71 -9.79 -13.46
N PRO A 211 -5.54 -9.82 -12.40
CA PRO A 211 -5.54 -8.76 -11.41
C PRO A 211 -4.25 -8.81 -10.57
N THR A 212 -3.71 -7.65 -10.22
CA THR A 212 -2.61 -7.52 -9.24
C THR A 212 -2.98 -6.54 -8.12
N ASN A 213 -2.51 -6.83 -6.91
CA ASN A 213 -2.60 -5.93 -5.74
C ASN A 213 -1.37 -5.03 -5.63
N GLU A 214 -0.31 -5.34 -6.39
CA GLU A 214 0.95 -4.63 -6.38
C GLU A 214 0.89 -3.53 -7.44
N LEU A 215 0.90 -2.27 -7.00
CA LEU A 215 0.79 -1.15 -7.94
C LEU A 215 1.97 -1.10 -8.91
N SER A 216 3.17 -1.49 -8.45
CA SER A 216 4.37 -1.48 -9.28
C SER A 216 4.35 -2.53 -10.40
N ASN A 217 3.49 -3.55 -10.29
CA ASN A 217 3.28 -4.54 -11.33
C ASN A 217 2.21 -4.14 -12.34
N HIS A 218 1.61 -2.95 -12.24
CA HIS A 218 0.61 -2.52 -13.21
C HIS A 218 1.20 -2.50 -14.64
N LEU A 219 0.53 -3.18 -15.57
CA LEU A 219 0.94 -3.36 -16.97
C LEU A 219 2.22 -4.18 -17.16
N LYS A 220 2.68 -4.89 -16.14
CA LYS A 220 3.81 -5.82 -16.24
C LYS A 220 3.43 -7.02 -17.12
N LEU A 221 4.22 -7.27 -18.15
CA LEU A 221 4.04 -8.38 -19.09
C LEU A 221 4.89 -9.58 -18.63
N ASN A 222 4.24 -10.70 -18.32
CA ASN A 222 4.89 -11.99 -18.23
C ASN A 222 4.83 -12.66 -19.62
N GLN A 223 5.95 -12.61 -20.33
CA GLN A 223 6.06 -13.17 -21.69
C GLN A 223 5.91 -14.69 -21.72
N LYS A 224 6.39 -15.39 -20.68
CA LYS A 224 6.34 -16.86 -20.56
C LYS A 224 4.89 -17.35 -20.49
N GLU A 225 4.07 -16.67 -19.71
CA GLU A 225 2.66 -17.04 -19.53
C GLU A 225 1.69 -16.34 -20.48
N GLY A 226 2.16 -15.30 -21.18
CA GLY A 226 1.32 -14.42 -21.99
C GLY A 226 0.30 -13.66 -21.13
N THR A 227 0.69 -13.23 -19.92
CA THR A 227 -0.18 -12.52 -18.98
C THR A 227 0.27 -11.07 -18.80
N VAL A 228 -0.68 -10.16 -18.59
CA VAL A 228 -0.43 -8.78 -18.22
C VAL A 228 -1.16 -8.48 -16.92
N GLU A 229 -0.41 -8.02 -15.92
CA GLU A 229 -0.94 -7.67 -14.61
C GLU A 229 -1.69 -6.32 -14.63
N LEU A 230 -2.92 -6.29 -14.12
CA LEU A 230 -3.75 -5.09 -14.05
C LEU A 230 -4.04 -4.74 -12.59
N PHE A 231 -3.58 -3.56 -12.17
CA PHE A 231 -3.92 -3.04 -10.86
C PHE A 231 -5.39 -2.65 -10.83
N HIS A 232 -6.15 -3.23 -9.91
CA HIS A 232 -7.61 -3.19 -9.94
C HIS A 232 -8.23 -2.35 -8.80
N HIS A 233 -7.43 -1.89 -7.84
CA HIS A 233 -7.87 -1.01 -6.75
C HIS A 233 -8.02 0.45 -7.22
N THR A 234 -8.78 0.68 -8.27
CA THR A 234 -8.93 2.01 -8.88
C THR A 234 -9.50 3.05 -7.92
N SER A 235 -10.34 2.65 -6.97
CA SER A 235 -10.85 3.54 -5.92
C SER A 235 -9.74 4.06 -5.01
N PHE A 236 -8.75 3.22 -4.66
CA PHE A 236 -7.58 3.64 -3.88
C PHE A 236 -6.80 4.76 -4.60
N LEU A 237 -6.56 4.61 -5.91
CA LEU A 237 -5.88 5.63 -6.70
C LEU A 237 -6.69 6.93 -6.79
N LYS A 238 -8.01 6.83 -6.93
CA LYS A 238 -8.90 7.99 -6.97
C LYS A 238 -8.89 8.77 -5.66
N GLU A 239 -8.97 8.10 -4.51
CA GLU A 239 -8.92 8.78 -3.22
C GLU A 239 -7.54 9.37 -2.94
N THR A 240 -6.47 8.68 -3.32
CA THR A 240 -5.10 9.21 -3.20
C THR A 240 -4.92 10.48 -4.06
N LEU A 241 -5.48 10.49 -5.27
CA LEU A 241 -5.47 11.67 -6.13
C LEU A 241 -6.29 12.82 -5.54
N ILE A 242 -7.48 12.56 -5.01
CA ILE A 242 -8.32 13.58 -4.37
C ILE A 242 -7.57 14.20 -3.18
N ALA A 243 -7.02 13.38 -2.28
CA ALA A 243 -6.29 13.85 -1.10
C ALA A 243 -5.06 14.70 -1.48
N SER A 244 -4.26 14.25 -2.46
CA SER A 244 -3.08 15.01 -2.89
C SER A 244 -3.41 16.37 -3.53
N GLN A 245 -4.60 16.54 -4.11
CA GLN A 245 -5.06 17.82 -4.64
C GLN A 245 -5.57 18.76 -3.56
N GLU A 246 -6.04 18.23 -2.43
CA GLU A 246 -6.43 19.02 -1.26
C GLU A 246 -5.19 19.50 -0.50
N ASP A 247 -4.17 18.64 -0.34
CA ASP A 247 -2.91 18.99 0.32
C ASP A 247 -2.09 20.05 -0.45
N ALA A 248 -2.35 20.21 -1.76
CA ALA A 248 -1.67 21.20 -2.62
C ALA A 248 -2.34 22.59 -2.64
N LYS A 249 -3.47 22.77 -1.93
CA LYS A 249 -4.20 24.05 -1.83
C LYS A 249 -3.87 24.77 -0.52
#